data_AF-A0A956BMQ9-F1
#
_entry.id   AF-A0A956BMQ9-F1
#
_cell.length_a   1.000
_cell.length_b   1.000
_cell.length_c   1.000
_cell.angle_alpha   90.00
_cell.angle_beta   90.00
_cell.angle_gamma   90.00
#
_symmetry.space_group_name_H-M   'P 1'
#
loop_
_entity.id
_entity.type
_entity.pdbx_description
1 polymer ?
#
loop_
_entity_poly.entity_id
_entity_poly.type
_entity_poly.pdbx_seq_one_letter_code
_entity_poly.pdbx_strand_id
1 'polypeptide(L)' 'TGAALTDNAYYAMYGLESVNTPSLRGVVATGPYLHDGSADTLRDVLELSRTGAMGDTSMLSAAEMDALEAYLKSL' A
#
# COMPACT_ATOMS: atom_id res chain seq x y z
N THR A 1 -0.16 -13.92 15.43
CA THR A 1 -1.49 -13.32 15.68
C THR A 1 -1.59 -12.02 14.90
N GLY A 2 -2.81 -11.51 14.65
CA GLY A 2 -3.00 -10.28 13.84
C GLY A 2 -2.15 -9.10 14.30
N ALA A 3 -2.00 -8.90 15.61
CA ALA A 3 -1.20 -7.82 16.20
C ALA A 3 0.28 -7.77 15.75
N ALA A 4 0.86 -8.91 15.34
CA ALA A 4 2.26 -8.96 14.89
C ALA A 4 2.44 -8.53 13.42
N LEU A 5 1.34 -8.41 12.67
CA LEU A 5 1.34 -8.08 11.24
C LEU A 5 0.62 -6.76 10.97
N THR A 6 0.56 -5.89 11.97
CA THR A 6 -0.07 -4.59 11.88
C THR A 6 0.69 -3.55 12.70
N ASP A 7 0.45 -2.27 12.48
CA ASP A 7 1.02 -1.20 13.33
C ASP A 7 0.33 -1.07 14.70
N ASN A 8 -0.76 -1.80 14.92
CA ASN A 8 -1.56 -1.81 16.16
C ASN A 8 -2.26 -0.47 16.47
N ALA A 9 -2.37 0.40 15.48
CA ALA A 9 -3.17 1.61 15.53
C ALA A 9 -4.40 1.47 14.62
N TYR A 10 -5.36 2.36 14.80
CA TYR A 10 -6.57 2.40 13.98
C TYR A 10 -6.72 3.78 13.37
N TYR A 11 -7.06 3.80 12.09
CA TYR A 11 -7.19 5.01 11.28
C TYR A 11 -8.52 5.01 10.56
N ALA A 12 -9.11 6.20 10.41
CA ALA A 12 -10.10 6.42 9.37
C ALA A 12 -9.34 6.65 8.06
N MET A 13 -9.69 5.88 7.03
CA MET A 13 -9.07 5.95 5.70
C MET A 13 -10.17 5.99 4.63
N TYR A 14 -9.80 6.28 3.38
CA TYR A 14 -10.75 6.30 2.28
C TYR A 14 -11.57 5.00 2.24
N GLY A 15 -12.90 5.09 2.29
CA GLY A 15 -13.80 3.93 2.27
C GLY A 15 -13.95 3.15 3.58
N LEU A 16 -13.20 3.47 4.65
CA LEU A 16 -13.22 2.73 5.92
C LEU A 16 -13.27 3.66 7.15
N GLU A 17 -14.24 3.43 8.04
CA GLU A 17 -14.35 4.15 9.31
C GLU A 17 -13.22 3.80 10.30
N SER A 18 -12.71 2.57 10.24
CA SER A 18 -11.63 2.08 11.09
C SER A 18 -10.88 0.95 10.41
N VAL A 19 -9.57 1.14 10.22
CA VAL A 19 -8.66 0.12 9.68
C VAL A 19 -7.32 0.17 10.42
N ASN A 20 -6.72 -1.00 10.58
CA ASN A 20 -5.38 -1.14 11.12
C ASN A 20 -4.41 -1.43 9.98
N THR A 21 -3.32 -0.69 9.89
CA THR A 21 -2.42 -0.77 8.73
C THR A 21 -1.73 -2.13 8.70
N PRO A 22 -1.93 -2.96 7.66
CA PRO A 22 -1.29 -4.25 7.56
C PRO A 22 0.21 -4.11 7.26
N SER A 23 0.99 -5.09 7.69
CA SER A 23 2.40 -5.21 7.35
C SER A 23 2.61 -5.41 5.84
N LEU A 24 3.67 -4.81 5.29
CA LEU A 24 4.07 -5.00 3.90
C LEU A 24 5.01 -6.21 3.68
N ARG A 25 5.28 -7.01 4.72
CA ARG A 25 6.13 -8.21 4.58
C ARG A 25 5.45 -9.24 3.69
N GLY A 26 6.13 -9.69 2.64
CA GLY A 26 5.57 -10.61 1.65
C GLY A 26 4.46 -10.02 0.78
N VAL A 27 4.32 -8.69 0.71
CA VAL A 27 3.21 -8.01 0.02
C VAL A 27 3.08 -8.42 -1.46
N VAL A 28 4.18 -8.74 -2.12
CA VAL A 28 4.17 -9.17 -3.54
C VAL A 28 3.27 -10.38 -3.82
N ALA A 29 2.98 -11.22 -2.82
CA ALA A 29 2.19 -12.44 -2.95
C ALA A 29 0.71 -12.27 -2.51
N THR A 30 0.27 -11.06 -2.18
CA THR A 30 -1.04 -10.84 -1.54
C THR A 30 -2.04 -10.05 -2.39
N GLY A 31 -1.78 -9.87 -3.68
CA GLY A 31 -2.73 -9.22 -4.58
C GLY A 31 -4.07 -9.99 -4.68
N PRO A 32 -5.18 -9.32 -5.05
CA PRO A 32 -5.29 -7.89 -5.34
C PRO A 32 -5.16 -7.03 -4.07
N TYR A 33 -4.71 -5.79 -4.26
CA TYR A 33 -4.30 -4.86 -3.21
C TYR A 33 -5.42 -3.88 -2.83
N LEU A 34 -5.16 -3.14 -1.73
CA LEU A 34 -6.12 -2.28 -1.04
C LEU A 34 -7.25 -3.08 -0.37
N HIS A 35 -8.05 -2.40 0.46
CA HIS A 35 -9.05 -3.05 1.29
C HIS A 35 -10.28 -3.52 0.50
N ASP A 36 -10.48 -2.97 -0.69
CA ASP A 36 -11.56 -3.30 -1.61
C ASP A 36 -11.10 -4.12 -2.83
N GLY A 37 -9.79 -4.44 -2.91
CA GLY A 37 -9.21 -5.19 -4.02
C GLY A 37 -9.14 -4.41 -5.33
N SER A 38 -9.22 -3.08 -5.31
CA SER A 38 -9.29 -2.24 -6.51
C SER A 38 -7.99 -2.13 -7.32
N ALA A 39 -6.87 -2.63 -6.82
CA ALA A 39 -5.57 -2.59 -7.49
C ALA A 39 -5.03 -3.99 -7.74
N ASP A 40 -4.81 -4.37 -9.00
CA ASP A 40 -4.36 -5.73 -9.36
C ASP A 40 -2.85 -5.93 -9.14
N THR A 41 -2.07 -4.84 -9.27
CA THR A 41 -0.60 -4.88 -9.13
C THR A 41 -0.09 -3.86 -8.11
N LEU A 42 1.14 -4.06 -7.60
CA LEU A 42 1.80 -3.05 -6.76
C LEU A 42 1.97 -1.73 -7.50
N ARG A 43 2.23 -1.78 -8.82
CA ARG A 43 2.33 -0.56 -9.62
C ARG A 43 1.01 0.20 -9.64
N ASP A 44 -0.13 -0.48 -9.75
CA ASP A 44 -1.45 0.18 -9.72
C ASP A 44 -1.67 0.93 -8.40
N VAL A 45 -1.28 0.32 -7.26
CA VAL A 45 -1.32 0.99 -5.95
C VAL A 45 -0.48 2.27 -5.97
N LEU A 46 0.77 2.17 -6.43
CA LEU A 46 1.71 3.29 -6.42
C LEU A 46 1.27 4.45 -7.33
N GLU A 47 0.66 4.15 -8.48
CA GLU A 47 0.09 5.17 -9.36
C GLU A 47 -1.21 5.76 -8.80
N LEU A 48 -2.08 4.95 -8.19
CA LEU A 48 -3.27 5.44 -7.46
C LEU A 48 -2.89 6.42 -6.34
N SER A 49 -1.80 6.15 -5.61
CA SER A 49 -1.27 7.03 -4.57
C SER A 49 -0.78 8.38 -5.09
N ARG A 50 -0.63 8.61 -6.41
CA ARG A 50 -0.33 9.96 -6.93
C ARG A 50 -1.46 10.96 -6.67
N THR A 51 -2.67 10.47 -6.42
CA THR A 51 -3.84 11.30 -6.11
C THR A 51 -3.82 11.89 -4.70
N GLY A 52 -2.95 11.40 -3.81
CA GLY A 52 -2.94 11.77 -2.39
C GLY A 52 -4.00 11.05 -1.55
N ALA A 53 -4.91 10.27 -2.16
CA ALA A 53 -6.03 9.66 -1.45
C ALA A 53 -5.63 8.48 -0.54
N MET A 54 -4.60 7.73 -0.94
CA MET A 54 -4.07 6.56 -0.22
C MET A 54 -2.54 6.64 -0.17
N GLY A 55 -2.03 7.68 0.51
CA GLY A 55 -0.63 8.10 0.44
C GLY A 55 -0.38 9.08 -0.71
N ASP A 56 0.83 9.63 -0.79
CA ASP A 56 1.22 10.60 -1.83
C ASP A 56 2.56 10.15 -2.45
N THR A 57 2.51 9.78 -3.73
CA THR A 57 3.68 9.46 -4.55
C THR A 57 3.87 10.48 -5.67
N SER A 58 3.11 11.58 -5.67
CA SER A 58 3.13 12.60 -6.74
C SER A 58 4.50 13.24 -6.90
N MET A 59 5.26 13.34 -5.81
CA MET A 59 6.62 13.88 -5.78
C MET A 59 7.69 12.95 -6.38
N LEU A 60 7.39 11.66 -6.55
CA LEU A 60 8.37 10.68 -7.02
C LEU A 60 8.56 10.77 -8.54
N SER A 61 9.81 10.82 -8.95
CA SER A 61 10.22 10.58 -10.33
C SER A 61 9.92 9.13 -10.75
N ALA A 62 9.98 8.85 -12.05
CA ALA A 62 9.78 7.49 -12.58
C ALA A 62 10.80 6.49 -11.99
N ALA A 63 12.07 6.89 -11.88
CA ALA A 63 13.12 6.03 -11.33
C ALA A 63 12.91 5.75 -9.83
N GLU A 64 12.44 6.74 -9.06
CA GLU A 64 12.10 6.53 -7.64
C GLU A 64 10.88 5.64 -7.48
N MET A 65 9.90 5.73 -8.39
CA MET A 65 8.75 4.84 -8.42
C MET A 65 9.16 3.38 -8.69
N ASP A 66 10.04 3.17 -9.66
CA ASP A 66 10.60 1.85 -9.98
C ASP A 66 11.39 1.28 -8.80
N ALA A 67 12.19 2.12 -8.13
CA ALA A 67 12.96 1.73 -6.95
C ALA A 67 12.05 1.37 -5.77
N LEU A 68 10.98 2.13 -5.54
CA LEU A 68 9.99 1.86 -4.50
C LEU A 68 9.27 0.53 -4.77
N GLU A 69 8.83 0.28 -6.01
CA GLU A 69 8.21 -0.99 -6.36
C GLU A 69 9.18 -2.17 -6.16
N ALA A 70 10.44 -2.02 -6.58
CA ALA A 70 11.46 -3.05 -6.38
C ALA A 70 11.73 -3.33 -4.90
N TYR A 71 11.78 -2.29 -4.07
CA TYR A 71 11.90 -2.43 -2.63
C TYR A 71 10.72 -3.20 -2.03
N LEU A 72 9.48 -2.83 -2.37
CA LEU A 72 8.27 -3.52 -1.90
C LEU A 72 8.24 -5.00 -2.30
N LYS A 73 8.71 -5.33 -3.51
CA LYS A 73 8.84 -6.71 -3.98
C LYS A 73 9.87 -7.54 -3.21
N SER A 74 10.79 -6.90 -2.48
CA SER A 74 11.84 -7.56 -1.71
C SER A 74 11.47 -7.86 -0.24
N LEU A 75 10.30 -7.41 0.22
CA LEU A 75 9.87 -7.47 1.63
C LEU A 75 9.30 -8.81 2.07
#